data_AF-A0A8J4QXR1-F1
#
_entry.id   AF-A0A8J4QXR1-F1
#
_cell.length_a   1.000
_cell.length_b   1.000
_cell.length_c   1.000
_cell.angle_alpha   90.00
_cell.angle_beta   90.00
_cell.angle_gamma   90.00
#
_symmetry.space_group_name_H-M   'P 1'
#
loop_
_entity.id
_entity.type
_entity.pdbx_description
1 polymer ?
#
loop_
_entity_poly.entity_id
_entity_poly.type
_entity_poly.pdbx_seq_one_letter_code
_entity_poly.pdbx_strand_id
1 'polypeptide(L)'
;RGGLVKTDWTQAPFTASYRNFNASACVWSSGASSCSSTSPSTSGSNAWLSEQMDSTSQERLQWVQKNYMIYNYCTDTKRFPQGLPPECTATNTS
;
A
#
# COMPACT_ATOMS: atom_id res chain seq x y z
N ARG A 1 9.61 -5.98 18.24
CA ARG A 1 9.50 -5.73 19.70
C ARG A 1 9.16 -4.25 20.00
N GLY A 2 8.13 -3.64 19.41
CA GLY A 2 7.54 -2.34 19.83
C GLY A 2 8.45 -1.20 20.33
N GLY A 3 9.71 -1.08 19.88
CA GLY A 3 10.68 -0.12 20.42
C GLY A 3 11.48 -0.55 21.67
N LEU A 4 11.29 -1.78 22.18
CA LEU A 4 12.07 -2.36 23.29
C LEU A 4 13.54 -2.66 22.91
N VAL A 5 13.81 -2.88 21.62
CA VAL A 5 15.18 -3.04 21.11
C VAL A 5 15.54 -1.76 20.40
N LYS A 6 16.67 -1.17 20.80
CA LYS A 6 17.23 0.04 20.19
C LYS A 6 18.33 -0.36 19.22
N THR A 7 18.56 0.48 18.22
CA THR A 7 19.66 0.32 17.27
C THR A 7 21.00 0.34 18.01
N ASP A 8 21.84 -0.66 17.78
CA ASP A 8 23.23 -0.66 18.23
C ASP A 8 24.11 0.01 17.17
N TRP A 9 24.49 1.26 17.41
CA TRP A 9 25.25 2.06 16.45
C TRP A 9 26.69 1.57 16.24
N THR A 10 27.20 0.67 17.08
CA THR A 10 28.53 0.05 16.85
C THR A 10 28.55 -0.83 15.60
N GLN A 11 27.38 -1.25 15.10
CA GLN A 11 27.20 -2.07 13.90
C GLN A 11 26.99 -1.24 12.62
N ALA A 12 27.16 0.08 12.69
CA ALA A 12 27.07 0.92 11.51
C ALA A 12 28.20 0.61 10.51
N PRO A 13 27.97 0.76 9.18
CA PRO A 13 26.79 1.33 8.54
C PRO A 13 25.65 0.33 8.33
N PHE A 14 24.40 0.81 8.44
CA PHE A 14 23.21 0.08 8.01
C PHE A 14 22.86 0.48 6.57
N THR A 15 23.05 -0.42 5.61
CA THR A 15 22.85 -0.12 4.19
C THR A 15 21.68 -0.90 3.61
N ALA A 16 20.75 -0.19 2.98
CA ALA A 16 19.71 -0.77 2.12
C ALA A 16 20.02 -0.44 0.65
N SER A 17 19.84 -1.41 -0.24
CA SER A 17 20.11 -1.24 -1.67
C SER A 17 18.82 -1.33 -2.47
N TYR A 18 18.66 -0.43 -3.44
CA TYR A 18 17.48 -0.35 -4.31
C TYR A 18 17.93 -0.35 -5.77
N ARG A 19 17.12 -0.93 -6.66
CA ARG A 19 17.35 -0.99 -8.10
C ARG A 19 16.03 -0.99 -8.86
N ASN A 20 16.08 -0.81 -10.18
CA ASN A 20 14.91 -0.87 -11.07
C ASN A 20 13.83 0.15 -10.70
N PHE A 21 14.21 1.42 -10.53
CA PHE A 21 13.25 2.50 -10.30
C PHE A 21 12.29 2.59 -11.50
N ASN A 22 11.01 2.29 -11.27
CA ASN A 22 9.96 2.33 -12.27
C ASN A 22 8.77 3.09 -11.68
N ALA A 23 8.35 4.16 -12.35
CA ALA A 23 7.25 5.01 -11.93
C ALA A 23 6.32 5.29 -13.11
N SER A 24 5.16 4.64 -13.09
CA SER A 24 4.01 4.98 -13.92
C SER A 24 3.09 5.88 -13.10
N ALA A 25 3.08 7.17 -13.39
CA ALA A 25 2.31 8.14 -12.63
C ALA A 25 1.60 9.13 -13.55
N CYS A 26 0.45 9.62 -13.09
CA CYS A 26 -0.17 10.81 -13.64
C CYS A 26 0.44 12.04 -12.96
N VAL A 27 1.29 12.75 -13.67
CA VAL A 27 1.98 13.95 -13.18
C VAL A 27 1.13 15.16 -13.51
N TRP A 28 0.59 15.83 -12.50
CA TRP A 28 -0.14 17.09 -12.66
C TRP A 28 0.80 18.27 -12.40
N SER A 29 0.72 19.31 -13.23
CA SER A 29 1.37 20.59 -13.01
C SER A 29 0.36 21.62 -12.51
N SER A 30 0.82 22.64 -11.78
CA SER A 30 0.08 23.90 -11.52
C SER A 30 -1.18 23.83 -10.64
N GLY A 31 -1.18 23.05 -9.55
CA GLY A 31 -2.15 23.25 -8.45
C GLY A 31 -3.50 22.54 -8.59
N ALA A 32 -3.84 22.03 -9.78
CA ALA A 32 -5.10 21.34 -10.03
C ALA A 32 -4.87 19.84 -10.28
N SER A 33 -5.54 18.99 -9.49
CA SER A 33 -5.51 17.54 -9.66
C SER A 33 -6.41 17.12 -10.84
N SER A 34 -5.81 16.74 -11.96
CA SER A 34 -6.52 16.23 -13.14
C SER A 34 -5.84 14.97 -13.71
N CYS A 35 -6.34 13.80 -13.28
CA CYS A 35 -5.87 12.51 -13.75
C CYS A 35 -7.05 11.68 -14.25
N SER A 36 -7.14 11.52 -15.56
CA SER A 36 -8.01 10.54 -16.21
C SER A 36 -7.16 9.43 -16.83
N SER A 37 -7.82 8.36 -17.26
CA SER A 37 -7.20 7.27 -18.04
C SER A 37 -6.47 7.78 -19.30
N THR A 38 -6.90 8.93 -19.83
CA THR A 38 -6.35 9.61 -21.02
C THR A 38 -5.37 10.74 -20.71
N SER A 39 -5.17 11.11 -19.44
CA SER A 39 -4.20 12.14 -19.06
C SER A 39 -2.78 11.74 -19.49
N PRO A 40 -1.93 12.70 -19.91
CA PRO A 40 -0.53 12.44 -20.17
C PRO A 40 0.12 11.76 -18.96
N SER A 41 0.77 10.62 -19.19
CA SER A 41 1.52 9.90 -18.17
C SER A 41 2.95 9.69 -18.64
N THR A 42 3.85 9.44 -17.70
CA THR A 42 5.23 9.05 -18.00
C THR A 42 5.31 7.75 -18.82
N SER A 43 4.21 7.00 -18.91
CA SER A 43 4.13 5.65 -19.48
C SER A 43 3.17 5.55 -20.70
N GLY A 44 2.68 6.67 -21.22
CA GLY A 44 1.85 6.74 -22.45
C GLY A 44 0.33 6.50 -22.25
N SER A 45 -0.10 5.83 -21.18
CA SER A 45 -1.50 5.76 -20.74
C SER A 45 -1.59 5.54 -19.22
N ASN A 46 -2.76 5.80 -18.61
CA ASN A 46 -3.02 5.54 -17.19
C ASN A 46 -3.92 4.32 -16.97
N ALA A 47 -3.66 3.20 -17.68
CA ALA A 47 -4.47 1.97 -17.59
C ALA A 47 -4.56 1.42 -16.15
N TRP A 48 -3.52 1.64 -15.34
CA TRP A 48 -3.44 1.28 -13.93
C TRP A 48 -4.56 1.92 -13.06
N LEU A 49 -5.17 3.03 -13.49
CA LEU A 49 -6.29 3.65 -12.77
C LEU A 49 -7.56 2.77 -12.75
N SER A 50 -7.68 1.86 -13.71
CA SER A 50 -8.82 0.94 -13.85
C SER A 50 -8.50 -0.50 -13.50
N GLU A 51 -7.28 -0.77 -13.02
CA GLU A 51 -6.88 -2.13 -12.64
C GLU A 51 -7.69 -2.63 -11.44
N GLN A 52 -8.08 -3.90 -11.51
CA GLN A 52 -8.76 -4.62 -10.44
C GLN A 52 -8.04 -5.95 -10.23
N MET A 53 -8.10 -6.47 -9.01
CA MET A 53 -7.55 -7.79 -8.73
C MET A 53 -8.43 -8.87 -9.37
N ASP A 54 -7.79 -9.84 -10.03
CA ASP A 54 -8.45 -11.08 -10.38
C ASP A 54 -8.59 -12.00 -9.14
N SER A 55 -9.37 -13.08 -9.30
CA SER A 55 -9.62 -14.05 -8.22
C SER A 55 -8.33 -14.66 -7.67
N THR A 56 -7.36 -14.96 -8.55
CA THR A 56 -6.07 -15.56 -8.16
C THR A 56 -5.26 -14.61 -7.28
N SER A 57 -5.23 -13.32 -7.63
CA SER A 57 -4.53 -12.28 -6.87
C SER A 57 -5.20 -12.05 -5.52
N GLN A 58 -6.53 -12.09 -5.47
CA GLN A 58 -7.30 -11.98 -4.24
C GLN A 58 -7.03 -13.17 -3.29
N GLU A 59 -7.01 -14.40 -3.80
CA GLU A 59 -6.67 -15.60 -3.02
C GLU A 59 -5.23 -15.54 -2.46
N ARG A 60 -4.27 -15.08 -3.27
CA ARG A 60 -2.88 -14.88 -2.82
C ARG A 60 -2.80 -13.85 -1.71
N LEU A 61 -3.51 -12.72 -1.84
CA LEU A 61 -3.57 -11.70 -0.80
C LEU A 61 -4.14 -12.27 0.51
N GLN A 62 -5.24 -13.01 0.43
CA GLN A 62 -5.84 -13.67 1.60
C GLN A 62 -4.88 -14.66 2.26
N TRP A 63 -4.14 -15.45 1.46
CA TRP A 63 -3.16 -16.38 1.99
C TRP A 63 -2.01 -15.65 2.70
N VAL A 64 -1.47 -14.58 2.13
CA VAL A 64 -0.42 -13.78 2.80
C VAL A 64 -0.94 -13.14 4.08
N GLN A 65 -2.16 -12.58 4.05
CA GLN A 65 -2.81 -12.02 5.24
C GLN A 65 -2.99 -13.07 6.34
N LYS A 66 -3.40 -14.30 5.98
CA LYS A 66 -3.60 -15.38 6.95
C LYS A 66 -2.30 -15.89 7.57
N ASN A 67 -1.22 -15.96 6.79
CA ASN A 67 -0.01 -16.67 7.20
C ASN A 67 1.14 -15.75 7.67
N TYR A 68 1.20 -14.50 7.21
CA TYR A 68 2.36 -13.61 7.44
C TYR A 68 2.02 -12.26 8.06
N MET A 69 0.74 -11.85 8.10
CA MET A 69 0.35 -10.56 8.67
C MET A 69 0.34 -10.62 10.20
N ILE A 70 1.22 -9.84 10.82
CA ILE A 70 1.36 -9.78 12.29
C ILE A 70 0.64 -8.58 12.92
N TYR A 71 0.16 -7.64 12.10
CA TYR A 71 -0.56 -6.46 12.55
C TYR A 71 -1.52 -5.98 11.46
N ASN A 72 -2.75 -5.67 11.86
CA ASN A 72 -3.77 -5.07 11.00
C ASN A 72 -4.57 -4.03 11.79
N TYR A 73 -4.53 -2.78 11.34
CA TYR A 73 -5.21 -1.68 12.01
C TYR A 73 -6.73 -1.81 11.96
N CYS A 74 -7.28 -2.44 10.91
CA CYS A 74 -8.72 -2.69 10.77
C CYS A 74 -9.26 -3.70 11.78
N THR A 75 -8.40 -4.41 12.50
CA THR A 75 -8.80 -5.34 13.58
C THR A 75 -8.29 -4.90 14.96
N ASP A 76 -7.64 -3.75 15.04
CA ASP A 76 -7.04 -3.22 16.27
C ASP A 76 -8.09 -2.46 17.10
N THR A 77 -8.97 -3.20 17.76
CA THR A 77 -10.04 -2.65 18.61
C THR A 77 -9.51 -1.90 19.83
N LYS A 78 -8.27 -2.17 20.26
CA LYS A 78 -7.62 -1.44 21.35
C LYS A 78 -7.25 -0.02 20.92
N ARG A 79 -6.73 0.13 19.70
CA ARG A 79 -6.43 1.44 19.11
C ARG A 79 -7.69 2.21 18.75
N PHE A 80 -8.75 1.52 18.36
CA PHE A 80 -10.02 2.10 17.92
C PHE A 80 -11.20 1.70 18.82
N PRO A 81 -11.22 2.15 20.09
CA PRO A 81 -12.25 1.75 21.05
C PRO A 81 -13.64 2.32 20.75
N GLN A 82 -13.71 3.38 19.93
CA GLN A 82 -14.97 4.03 19.55
C GLN A 82 -15.58 3.48 18.25
N GLY A 83 -14.98 2.44 17.68
CA GLY A 83 -15.35 1.88 16.39
C GLY A 83 -14.21 1.92 15.40
N LEU A 84 -14.17 0.92 14.53
CA LEU A 84 -13.15 0.78 13.50
C LEU A 84 -13.32 1.83 12.40
N PRO A 85 -12.23 2.18 11.68
CA PRO A 85 -12.31 3.09 10.55
C PRO A 85 -13.34 2.63 9.51
N PRO A 86 -14.19 3.52 8.96
CA PRO A 86 -15.29 3.14 8.07
C PRO A 86 -14.85 2.33 6.85
N GLU A 87 -13.67 2.60 6.31
CA GLU A 87 -13.12 1.89 5.15
C GLU A 87 -12.85 0.41 5.42
N CYS A 88 -12.68 0.02 6.69
CA CYS A 88 -12.46 -1.37 7.08
C CYS A 88 -13.71 -2.26 6.92
N THR A 89 -14.88 -1.65 6.73
CA THR A 89 -16.15 -2.36 6.50
C THR A 89 -16.49 -2.51 5.02
N ALA A 90 -15.69 -1.93 4.13
CA ALA A 90 -15.85 -2.12 2.70
C ALA A 90 -15.63 -3.60 2.37
N THR A 91 -16.73 -4.34 2.23
CA THR A 91 -16.71 -5.65 1.61
C THR A 91 -16.24 -5.47 0.17
N ASN A 92 -15.10 -6.07 -0.18
CA ASN A 92 -14.81 -6.39 -1.57
C ASN A 92 -15.92 -7.33 -2.05
N THR A 93 -17.05 -6.77 -2.47
CA THR A 93 -18.06 -7.46 -3.26
C THR A 93 -17.44 -7.69 -4.63
N SER A 94 -16.76 -8.83 -4.74
CA SER A 94 -16.45 -9.48 -6.02
C SER A 94 -17.73 -10.02 -6.64
#